data_AF-A0A800DYJ3-F1
#
_entry.id   AF-A0A800DYJ3-F1
#
_cell.length_a   1.000
_cell.length_b   1.000
_cell.length_c   1.000
_cell.angle_alpha   90.00
_cell.angle_beta   90.00
_cell.angle_gamma   90.00
#
_symmetry.space_group_name_H-M   'P 1'
#
loop_
_entity.id
_entity.type
_entity.pdbx_description
1 polymer ?
#
loop_
_entity_poly.entity_id
_entity_poly.type
_entity_poly.pdbx_seq_one_letter_code
_entity_poly.pdbx_strand_id
1 'polypeptide(L)'
;MYIDINNLDIKQISLDYNISQKYIISSICKCKFVNCTKKSINDNKETILKKLVKKRNIELVVHFTRIENLKSILENGLKSRKYLEDNKSNSIFNDEYRLDGHKEAICCSITHPNYKMFYQLRQENPKQEWVVLGINKNIIWKKDCAFSIENAASSNVTSIPLKDRKSKEAFKKLFEEYPTKPTREKLGISEAYPTNPQAEILVFDDITPKDIFGVVFQSEARAEEYKKLYDGYEFVVNSYYFSYRKDYENW
;
A
#
# COMPACT_ATOMS: atom_id res chain seq x y z
N MET A 1 -15.19 25.27 32.76
CA MET A 1 -16.06 25.37 31.57
C MET A 1 -15.14 25.60 30.38
N TYR A 2 -14.89 24.58 29.57
CA TYR A 2 -14.00 24.68 28.40
C TYR A 2 -14.81 25.17 27.21
N ILE A 3 -14.25 26.09 26.43
CA ILE A 3 -14.86 26.57 25.18
C ILE A 3 -14.22 25.78 24.04
N ASP A 4 -15.05 25.09 23.25
CA ASP A 4 -14.62 24.32 22.09
C ASP A 4 -14.80 25.21 20.85
N ILE A 5 -13.70 25.52 20.15
CA ILE A 5 -13.71 26.39 18.96
C ILE A 5 -13.22 25.56 17.79
N ASN A 6 -14.06 25.36 16.77
CA ASN A 6 -13.73 24.51 15.62
C ASN A 6 -13.15 25.33 14.45
N ASN A 7 -12.71 24.63 13.40
CA ASN A 7 -12.07 25.26 12.22
C ASN A 7 -13.00 26.18 11.41
N LEU A 8 -14.33 25.98 11.46
CA LEU A 8 -15.29 26.85 10.79
C LEU A 8 -15.39 28.18 11.53
N ASP A 9 -15.39 28.15 12.87
CA ASP A 9 -15.40 29.35 13.73
C ASP A 9 -14.13 30.20 13.50
N ILE A 10 -12.95 29.56 13.44
CA ILE A 10 -11.67 30.25 13.19
C ILE A 10 -11.66 30.93 11.81
N LYS A 11 -12.24 30.28 10.80
CA LYS A 11 -12.32 30.84 9.45
C LYS A 11 -13.26 32.04 9.40
N GLN A 12 -14.38 31.98 10.11
CA GLN A 12 -15.33 33.09 10.18
C GLN A 12 -14.73 34.29 10.93
N ILE A 13 -14.12 34.07 12.10
CA ILE A 13 -13.43 35.12 12.87
C ILE A 13 -12.30 35.78 12.04
N SER A 14 -11.56 34.97 11.28
CA SER A 14 -10.50 35.49 10.41
C SER A 14 -11.03 36.46 9.34
N LEU A 15 -12.21 36.17 8.79
CA LEU A 15 -12.88 37.02 7.80
C LEU A 15 -13.48 38.27 8.44
N ASP A 16 -14.22 38.11 9.54
CA ASP A 16 -14.95 39.20 10.20
C ASP A 16 -14.02 40.28 10.74
N TYR A 17 -12.84 39.89 11.21
CA TYR A 17 -11.87 40.80 11.83
C TYR A 17 -10.63 41.07 10.97
N ASN A 18 -10.53 40.46 9.78
CA ASN A 18 -9.37 40.54 8.89
C ASN A 18 -8.04 40.20 9.59
N ILE A 19 -8.05 39.13 10.41
CA ILE A 19 -6.88 38.64 11.16
C ILE A 19 -6.46 37.29 10.59
N SER A 20 -5.16 37.04 10.46
CA SER A 20 -4.68 35.74 9.94
C SER A 20 -5.09 34.57 10.84
N GLN A 21 -5.58 33.48 10.23
CA GLN A 21 -5.93 32.24 10.96
C GLN A 21 -4.76 31.71 11.80
N LYS A 22 -3.53 31.83 11.29
CA LYS A 22 -2.31 31.43 11.99
C LYS A 22 -2.12 32.19 13.31
N TYR A 23 -2.42 33.50 13.33
CA TYR A 23 -2.35 34.32 14.53
C TYR A 23 -3.45 33.93 15.53
N ILE A 24 -4.68 33.74 15.06
CA ILE A 24 -5.82 33.31 15.89
C ILE A 24 -5.51 31.98 16.59
N ILE A 25 -5.03 30.99 15.84
CA ILE A 25 -4.64 29.67 16.38
C ILE A 25 -3.51 29.81 17.41
N SER A 26 -2.49 30.64 17.13
CA SER A 26 -1.37 30.86 18.06
C SER A 26 -1.85 31.48 19.38
N SER A 27 -2.79 32.41 19.32
CA SER A 27 -3.35 33.07 20.50
C SER A 27 -4.26 32.13 21.29
N ILE A 28 -5.10 31.34 20.62
CA ILE A 28 -5.96 30.32 21.25
C ILE A 28 -5.12 29.26 21.98
N CYS A 29 -4.06 28.76 21.35
CA CYS A 29 -3.16 27.76 21.94
C CYS A 29 -2.40 28.25 23.19
N LYS A 30 -2.33 29.57 23.41
CA LYS A 30 -1.73 30.16 24.62
C LYS A 30 -2.73 30.26 25.79
N CYS A 31 -4.03 30.14 25.53
CA CYS A 31 -5.07 30.18 26.55
C CYS A 31 -5.29 28.79 27.16
N LYS A 32 -5.02 28.65 28.47
CA LYS A 32 -5.13 27.38 29.24
C LYS A 32 -6.56 26.81 29.36
N PHE A 33 -7.56 27.50 28.83
CA PHE A 33 -8.99 27.16 28.94
C PHE A 33 -9.62 26.74 27.60
N VAL A 34 -8.82 26.56 26.54
CA VAL A 34 -9.29 26.10 25.22
C VAL A 34 -8.57 24.81 24.84
N ASN A 35 -9.33 23.73 24.61
CA ASN A 35 -8.78 22.49 24.05
C ASN A 35 -8.71 22.64 22.53
N CYS A 36 -7.61 23.17 22.02
CA CYS A 36 -7.32 23.09 20.60
C CYS A 36 -6.90 21.65 20.29
N THR A 37 -7.79 20.85 19.69
CA THR A 37 -7.41 19.53 19.19
C THR A 37 -6.29 19.71 18.17
N LYS A 38 -5.10 19.17 18.45
CA LYS A 38 -3.98 19.08 17.49
C LYS A 38 -4.34 18.11 16.37
N LYS A 39 -5.24 18.52 15.48
CA LYS A 39 -5.50 17.87 14.20
C LYS A 39 -4.93 18.78 13.10
N SER A 40 -3.61 18.92 13.08
CA SER A 40 -2.94 19.76 12.07
C SER A 40 -1.60 19.15 11.65
N ILE A 41 -1.64 18.50 10.47
CA ILE A 41 -0.58 18.19 9.47
C ILE A 41 -0.94 16.88 8.72
N ASN A 42 -1.49 15.86 9.39
CA ASN A 42 -1.83 14.57 8.75
C ASN A 42 -3.10 14.58 7.87
N ASP A 43 -4.10 15.40 8.22
CA ASP A 43 -5.37 15.45 7.48
C ASP A 43 -5.18 15.87 6.01
N ASN A 44 -4.12 16.62 5.67
CA ASN A 44 -3.86 17.04 4.29
C ASN A 44 -3.22 15.93 3.45
N LYS A 45 -2.23 15.21 3.98
CA LYS A 45 -1.57 14.12 3.24
C LYS A 45 -2.52 12.96 3.00
N GLU A 46 -3.25 12.53 4.04
CA GLU A 46 -4.23 11.45 3.94
C GLU A 46 -5.31 11.78 2.91
N THR A 47 -5.89 12.99 3.00
CA THR A 47 -6.92 13.45 2.07
C THR A 47 -6.39 13.57 0.64
N ILE A 48 -5.13 14.01 0.44
CA ILE A 48 -4.54 14.09 -0.90
C ILE A 48 -4.30 12.70 -1.48
N LEU A 49 -3.69 11.76 -0.73
CA LEU A 49 -3.45 10.41 -1.23
C LEU A 49 -4.77 9.71 -1.57
N LYS A 50 -5.79 9.82 -0.71
CA LYS A 50 -7.13 9.31 -0.99
C LYS A 50 -7.71 9.87 -2.30
N LYS A 51 -7.55 11.17 -2.56
CA LYS A 51 -7.98 11.81 -3.82
C LYS A 51 -7.19 11.29 -5.03
N LEU A 52 -5.88 11.10 -4.90
CA LEU A 52 -5.02 10.58 -5.97
C LEU A 52 -5.37 9.13 -6.31
N VAL A 53 -5.55 8.27 -5.29
CA VAL A 53 -6.00 6.88 -5.47
C VAL A 53 -7.35 6.86 -6.19
N LYS A 54 -8.32 7.66 -5.74
CA LYS A 54 -9.64 7.74 -6.37
C LYS A 54 -9.55 8.23 -7.82
N LYS A 55 -8.74 9.26 -8.09
CA LYS A 55 -8.55 9.81 -9.44
C LYS A 55 -7.99 8.77 -10.42
N ARG A 56 -7.12 7.88 -9.95
CA ARG A 56 -6.51 6.80 -10.75
C ARG A 56 -7.39 5.55 -10.85
N ASN A 57 -8.55 5.51 -10.20
CA ASN A 57 -9.42 4.34 -10.15
C ASN A 57 -8.70 3.08 -9.63
N ILE A 58 -7.79 3.26 -8.66
CA ILE A 58 -7.16 2.14 -7.98
C ILE A 58 -8.22 1.48 -7.10
N GLU A 59 -8.39 0.17 -7.24
CA GLU A 59 -9.41 -0.58 -6.49
C GLU A 59 -8.83 -1.43 -5.37
N LEU A 60 -7.60 -1.94 -5.55
CA LEU A 60 -6.97 -2.77 -4.54
C LEU A 60 -5.44 -2.65 -4.55
N VAL A 61 -4.86 -3.05 -3.43
CA VAL A 61 -3.46 -3.43 -3.29
C VAL A 61 -3.40 -4.95 -3.29
N VAL A 62 -2.32 -5.52 -3.84
CA VAL A 62 -2.11 -6.97 -3.88
C VAL A 62 -0.81 -7.37 -3.22
N HIS A 63 -0.79 -8.58 -2.66
CA HIS A 63 0.41 -9.22 -2.14
C HIS A 63 0.37 -10.70 -2.50
N PHE A 64 1.41 -11.21 -3.15
CA PHE A 64 1.53 -12.64 -3.42
C PHE A 64 2.29 -13.33 -2.29
N THR A 65 1.84 -14.52 -1.91
CA THR A 65 2.47 -15.33 -0.86
C THR A 65 2.25 -16.80 -1.14
N ARG A 66 3.01 -17.67 -0.48
CA ARG A 66 2.79 -19.12 -0.55
C ARG A 66 1.53 -19.51 0.22
N ILE A 67 0.84 -20.54 -0.26
CA ILE A 67 -0.43 -20.99 0.33
C ILE A 67 -0.27 -21.43 1.80
N GLU A 68 0.90 -21.92 2.19
CA GLU A 68 1.22 -22.36 3.55
C GLU A 68 1.10 -21.23 4.57
N ASN A 69 1.34 -19.98 4.15
CA ASN A 69 1.21 -18.82 5.00
C ASN A 69 -0.25 -18.36 5.14
N LEU A 70 -1.15 -18.80 4.23
CA LEU A 70 -2.48 -18.22 4.07
C LEU A 70 -3.32 -18.34 5.33
N LYS A 71 -3.34 -19.52 5.96
CA LYS A 71 -4.06 -19.74 7.23
C LYS A 71 -3.69 -18.70 8.28
N SER A 72 -2.39 -18.56 8.57
CA SER A 72 -1.90 -17.61 9.57
C SER A 72 -2.23 -16.16 9.20
N ILE A 73 -2.17 -15.82 7.91
CA ILE A 73 -2.51 -14.48 7.42
C ILE A 73 -3.99 -14.17 7.61
N LEU A 74 -4.90 -15.11 7.31
CA LEU A 74 -6.34 -14.91 7.48
C LEU A 74 -6.73 -14.80 8.97
N GLU A 75 -6.01 -15.49 9.86
CA GLU A 75 -6.28 -15.48 11.30
C GLU A 75 -5.65 -14.26 12.00
N ASN A 76 -4.40 -13.91 11.65
CA ASN A 76 -3.58 -12.96 12.42
C ASN A 76 -3.23 -11.67 11.65
N GLY A 77 -3.54 -11.63 10.36
CA GLY A 77 -3.11 -10.59 9.43
C GLY A 77 -1.74 -10.86 8.83
N LEU A 78 -1.40 -10.07 7.81
CA LEU A 78 -0.09 -10.11 7.19
C LEU A 78 0.90 -9.26 8.01
N LYS A 79 1.99 -9.90 8.44
CA LYS A 79 3.02 -9.32 9.31
C LYS A 79 4.33 -9.12 8.58
N SER A 80 5.14 -8.18 9.07
CA SER A 80 6.48 -7.94 8.54
C SER A 80 7.43 -9.09 8.84
N ARG A 81 8.50 -9.23 8.04
CA ARG A 81 9.52 -10.26 8.26
C ARG A 81 10.19 -10.09 9.62
N LYS A 82 10.50 -8.85 10.01
CA LYS A 82 11.06 -8.53 11.32
C LYS A 82 10.18 -9.07 12.44
N TYR A 83 8.87 -8.82 12.38
CA TYR A 83 7.95 -9.33 13.39
C TYR A 83 7.96 -10.86 13.46
N LEU A 84 7.93 -11.53 12.31
CA LEU A 84 7.90 -12.99 12.24
C LEU A 84 9.21 -13.63 12.76
N GLU A 85 10.36 -13.02 12.45
CA GLU A 85 11.67 -13.42 12.99
C GLU A 85 11.72 -13.20 14.52
N ASP A 86 11.33 -12.02 15.00
CA ASP A 86 11.35 -11.67 16.43
C ASP A 86 10.44 -12.59 17.27
N ASN A 87 9.33 -13.08 16.68
CA ASN A 87 8.37 -13.98 17.33
C ASN A 87 8.59 -15.47 17.02
N LYS A 88 9.67 -15.83 16.32
CA LYS A 88 9.99 -17.22 15.93
C LYS A 88 8.81 -17.94 15.26
N SER A 89 8.10 -17.22 14.40
CA SER A 89 6.97 -17.76 13.65
C SER A 89 7.47 -18.72 12.56
N ASN A 90 6.74 -19.83 12.35
CA ASN A 90 7.01 -20.79 11.27
C ASN A 90 6.52 -20.27 9.91
N SER A 91 6.94 -19.07 9.52
CA SER A 91 6.55 -18.45 8.24
C SER A 91 7.56 -18.73 7.15
N ILE A 92 7.08 -18.93 5.91
CA ILE A 92 7.95 -19.12 4.75
C ILE A 92 8.13 -17.79 4.03
N PHE A 93 9.38 -17.32 3.92
CA PHE A 93 9.71 -16.10 3.21
C PHE A 93 9.94 -16.36 1.73
N ASN A 94 9.49 -15.42 0.88
CA ASN A 94 9.66 -15.49 -0.57
C ASN A 94 11.08 -15.10 -1.02
N ASP A 95 11.72 -14.17 -0.30
CA ASP A 95 13.07 -13.67 -0.56
C ASP A 95 13.93 -13.93 0.68
N GLU A 96 15.01 -14.70 0.50
CA GLU A 96 15.93 -15.09 1.57
C GLU A 96 16.70 -13.88 2.13
N TYR A 97 17.05 -12.91 1.29
CA TYR A 97 18.02 -11.86 1.64
C TYR A 97 17.40 -10.47 1.88
N ARG A 98 16.15 -10.21 1.46
CA ARG A 98 15.46 -8.90 1.61
C ARG A 98 16.43 -7.74 1.35
N LEU A 99 16.87 -7.64 0.10
CA LEU A 99 17.95 -6.74 -0.32
C LEU A 99 17.61 -5.24 -0.19
N ASP A 100 16.33 -4.89 0.01
CA ASP A 100 15.89 -3.51 0.30
C ASP A 100 16.23 -3.03 1.71
N GLY A 101 16.65 -3.92 2.62
CA GLY A 101 17.00 -3.63 4.00
C GLY A 101 15.82 -3.32 4.94
N HIS A 102 14.58 -3.34 4.45
CA HIS A 102 13.38 -2.93 5.18
C HIS A 102 12.55 -4.12 5.69
N LYS A 103 13.15 -4.98 6.52
CA LYS A 103 12.47 -6.16 7.08
C LYS A 103 11.21 -5.83 7.89
N GLU A 104 11.12 -4.61 8.40
CA GLU A 104 9.97 -4.03 9.09
C GLU A 104 8.78 -3.73 8.16
N ALA A 105 9.00 -3.67 6.84
CA ALA A 105 7.97 -3.38 5.87
C ALA A 105 7.45 -4.62 5.14
N ILE A 106 6.16 -4.59 4.80
CA ILE A 106 5.46 -5.54 3.96
C ILE A 106 5.43 -5.00 2.53
N CYS A 107 5.99 -5.76 1.58
CA CYS A 107 6.03 -5.38 0.17
C CYS A 107 4.71 -5.74 -0.52
N CYS A 108 4.04 -4.76 -1.12
CA CYS A 108 2.81 -4.93 -1.87
C CYS A 108 2.92 -4.30 -3.27
N SER A 109 2.01 -4.65 -4.17
CA SER A 109 1.88 -4.04 -5.50
C SER A 109 0.51 -3.39 -5.67
N ILE A 110 0.39 -2.40 -6.58
CA ILE A 110 -0.89 -1.75 -6.87
C ILE A 110 -1.59 -2.49 -8.00
N THR A 111 -2.82 -2.96 -7.74
CA THR A 111 -3.73 -3.62 -8.69
C THR A 111 -3.27 -4.94 -9.31
N HIS A 112 -2.00 -5.09 -9.70
CA HIS A 112 -1.44 -6.31 -10.26
C HIS A 112 -0.14 -6.68 -9.55
N PRO A 113 0.17 -7.97 -9.32
CA PRO A 113 1.41 -8.37 -8.69
C PRO A 113 2.62 -7.89 -9.49
N ASN A 114 3.76 -7.71 -8.80
CA ASN A 114 5.07 -7.63 -9.44
C ASN A 114 5.35 -8.95 -10.18
N TYR A 115 4.81 -9.08 -11.40
CA TYR A 115 4.75 -10.36 -12.10
C TYR A 115 6.13 -10.90 -12.48
N LYS A 116 7.13 -10.02 -12.63
CA LYS A 116 8.51 -10.44 -12.91
C LYS A 116 9.09 -11.20 -11.73
N MET A 117 9.01 -10.62 -10.54
CA MET A 117 9.45 -11.27 -9.30
C MET A 117 8.59 -12.51 -9.01
N PHE A 118 7.27 -12.38 -9.14
CA PHE A 118 6.36 -13.48 -8.85
C PHE A 118 6.57 -14.68 -9.79
N TYR A 119 6.76 -14.44 -11.09
CA TYR A 119 7.07 -15.50 -12.05
C TYR A 119 8.36 -16.21 -11.68
N GLN A 120 9.46 -15.47 -11.46
CA GLN A 120 10.75 -16.05 -11.07
C GLN A 120 10.62 -16.95 -9.83
N LEU A 121 9.97 -16.47 -8.77
CA LEU A 121 9.79 -17.24 -7.54
C LEU A 121 9.00 -18.53 -7.74
N ARG A 122 7.98 -18.52 -8.60
CA ARG A 122 7.22 -19.74 -8.93
C ARG A 122 8.06 -20.71 -9.76
N GLN A 123 8.89 -20.23 -10.68
CA GLN A 123 9.78 -21.08 -11.46
C GLN A 123 10.87 -21.72 -10.60
N GLU A 124 11.39 -21.01 -9.61
CA GLU A 124 12.36 -21.54 -8.63
C GLU A 124 11.72 -22.53 -7.65
N ASN A 125 10.39 -22.45 -7.46
CA ASN A 125 9.64 -23.26 -6.50
C ASN A 125 8.43 -23.95 -7.16
N PRO A 126 8.61 -24.81 -8.18
CA PRO A 126 7.52 -25.30 -9.03
C PRO A 126 6.56 -26.27 -8.33
N LYS A 127 6.96 -26.82 -7.18
CA LYS A 127 6.13 -27.72 -6.36
C LYS A 127 5.27 -26.97 -5.32
N GLN A 128 5.48 -25.66 -5.18
CA GLN A 128 4.81 -24.85 -4.17
C GLN A 128 3.58 -24.17 -4.79
N GLU A 129 2.53 -24.02 -4.00
CA GLU A 129 1.31 -23.33 -4.41
C GLU A 129 1.32 -21.88 -3.90
N TRP A 130 0.72 -21.00 -4.70
CA TRP A 130 0.77 -19.56 -4.46
C TRP A 130 -0.62 -18.96 -4.52
N VAL A 131 -0.81 -17.89 -3.76
CA VAL A 131 -2.05 -17.11 -3.72
C VAL A 131 -1.74 -15.62 -3.80
N VAL A 132 -2.71 -14.84 -4.26
CA VAL A 132 -2.61 -13.38 -4.28
C VAL A 132 -3.69 -12.79 -3.38
N LEU A 133 -3.28 -12.09 -2.34
CA LEU A 133 -4.19 -11.40 -1.41
C LEU A 133 -4.74 -10.14 -2.07
N GLY A 134 -6.06 -9.95 -1.97
CA GLY A 134 -6.74 -8.69 -2.24
C GLY A 134 -6.81 -7.85 -0.97
N ILE A 135 -6.11 -6.71 -0.97
CA ILE A 135 -5.95 -5.84 0.19
C ILE A 135 -6.63 -4.50 -0.11
N ASN A 136 -7.34 -3.98 0.88
CA ASN A 136 -8.09 -2.74 0.80
C ASN A 136 -7.15 -1.57 0.48
N LYS A 137 -7.41 -0.87 -0.63
CA LYS A 137 -6.64 0.31 -1.07
C LYS A 137 -6.50 1.41 -0.03
N ASN A 138 -7.40 1.46 0.97
CA ASN A 138 -7.35 2.44 2.05
C ASN A 138 -6.03 2.42 2.82
N ILE A 139 -5.29 1.29 2.82
CA ILE A 139 -3.98 1.22 3.48
C ILE A 139 -2.99 2.27 2.93
N ILE A 140 -3.12 2.67 1.65
CA ILE A 140 -2.23 3.64 0.99
C ILE A 140 -2.19 4.98 1.73
N TRP A 141 -3.29 5.39 2.37
CA TRP A 141 -3.36 6.64 3.11
C TRP A 141 -3.59 6.47 4.62
N LYS A 142 -4.08 5.31 5.07
CA LYS A 142 -4.31 5.03 6.49
C LYS A 142 -3.10 4.45 7.22
N LYS A 143 -2.14 3.87 6.51
CA LYS A 143 -0.93 3.25 7.06
C LYS A 143 0.32 3.99 6.61
N ASP A 144 1.41 3.83 7.34
CA ASP A 144 2.71 4.38 6.97
C ASP A 144 3.27 3.62 5.75
N CYS A 145 3.21 4.26 4.58
CA CYS A 145 3.62 3.69 3.31
C CYS A 145 4.77 4.47 2.68
N ALA A 146 5.76 3.75 2.13
CA ALA A 146 6.72 4.28 1.18
C ALA A 146 6.46 3.73 -0.23
N PHE A 147 6.73 4.55 -1.23
CA PHE A 147 6.44 4.27 -2.63
C PHE A 147 7.74 4.13 -3.42
N SER A 148 7.88 3.03 -4.16
CA SER A 148 9.04 2.71 -4.99
C SER A 148 8.58 2.61 -6.45
N ILE A 149 9.17 3.42 -7.34
CA ILE A 149 8.81 3.43 -8.77
C ILE A 149 9.19 2.15 -9.51
N GLU A 150 10.02 1.31 -8.90
CA GLU A 150 10.44 -0.01 -9.35
C GLU A 150 10.72 -0.87 -8.11
N ASN A 151 11.35 -2.03 -8.28
CA ASN A 151 11.65 -2.93 -7.16
C ASN A 151 12.39 -2.17 -6.03
N ALA A 152 11.93 -2.32 -4.79
CA ALA A 152 12.46 -1.58 -3.65
C ALA A 152 13.94 -1.85 -3.35
N ALA A 153 14.49 -2.98 -3.83
CA ALA A 153 15.89 -3.35 -3.71
C ALA A 153 16.79 -2.81 -4.83
N SER A 154 16.23 -2.15 -5.86
CA SER A 154 17.03 -1.54 -6.92
C SER A 154 17.91 -0.41 -6.40
N SER A 155 19.10 -0.24 -6.98
CA SER A 155 20.03 0.85 -6.61
C SER A 155 19.42 2.24 -6.77
N ASN A 156 18.61 2.45 -7.80
CA ASN A 156 17.92 3.72 -8.02
C ASN A 156 16.92 4.03 -6.90
N VAL A 157 16.28 3.02 -6.31
CA VAL A 157 15.34 3.20 -5.20
C VAL A 157 16.07 3.30 -3.86
N THR A 158 17.06 2.44 -3.60
CA THR A 158 17.78 2.42 -2.31
C THR A 158 18.64 3.67 -2.10
N SER A 159 19.03 4.37 -3.17
CA SER A 159 19.71 5.68 -3.09
C SER A 159 18.78 6.83 -2.64
N ILE A 160 17.46 6.66 -2.69
CA ILE A 160 16.49 7.69 -2.28
C ILE A 160 16.18 7.53 -0.79
N PRO A 161 16.36 8.57 0.04
CA PRO A 161 16.03 8.49 1.46
C PRO A 161 14.59 8.05 1.71
N LEU A 162 14.38 7.16 2.69
CA LEU A 162 13.05 6.61 3.01
C LEU A 162 12.00 7.71 3.26
N LYS A 163 12.38 8.80 3.93
CA LYS A 163 11.48 9.94 4.19
C LYS A 163 10.88 10.53 2.91
N ASP A 164 11.66 10.56 1.82
CA ASP A 164 11.26 11.15 0.55
C ASP A 164 10.35 10.19 -0.22
N ARG A 165 10.59 8.88 -0.06
CA ARG A 165 9.74 7.80 -0.60
C ARG A 165 8.37 7.72 0.08
N LYS A 166 8.21 8.26 1.29
CA LYS A 166 6.92 8.34 2.01
C LYS A 166 6.05 9.53 1.57
N SER A 167 6.47 10.33 0.59
CA SER A 167 5.76 11.55 0.17
C SER A 167 4.61 11.27 -0.82
N LYS A 168 3.69 12.24 -0.95
CA LYS A 168 2.65 12.19 -2.00
C LYS A 168 3.27 12.34 -3.40
N GLU A 169 4.40 13.01 -3.50
CA GLU A 169 5.20 13.15 -4.71
C GLU A 169 5.74 11.78 -5.14
N ALA A 170 6.29 11.00 -4.22
CA ALA A 170 6.74 9.63 -4.49
C ALA A 170 5.58 8.74 -4.98
N PHE A 171 4.38 8.87 -4.41
CA PHE A 171 3.19 8.18 -4.93
C PHE A 171 2.87 8.58 -6.38
N LYS A 172 2.91 9.88 -6.72
CA LYS A 172 2.65 10.35 -8.08
C LYS A 172 3.64 9.77 -9.09
N LYS A 173 4.92 9.69 -8.71
CA LYS A 173 5.99 9.14 -9.56
C LYS A 173 5.75 7.71 -10.00
N LEU A 174 4.99 6.91 -9.25
CA LEU A 174 4.60 5.55 -9.68
C LEU A 174 3.84 5.53 -11.02
N PHE A 175 3.21 6.65 -11.38
CA PHE A 175 2.34 6.79 -12.55
C PHE A 175 2.85 7.82 -13.55
N GLU A 176 4.10 8.27 -13.41
CA GLU A 176 4.77 9.11 -14.40
C GLU A 176 5.31 8.27 -15.56
N GLU A 177 5.64 8.93 -16.66
CA GLU A 177 6.32 8.27 -17.78
C GLU A 177 7.69 7.76 -17.33
N TYR A 178 8.08 6.58 -17.82
CA TYR A 178 9.35 5.98 -17.45
C TYR A 178 10.39 6.30 -18.56
N PRO A 179 11.50 7.01 -18.28
CA PRO A 179 12.33 7.66 -19.31
C PRO A 179 12.84 6.79 -20.47
N THR A 180 13.00 5.49 -20.23
CA THR A 180 13.55 4.53 -21.21
C THR A 180 12.49 3.64 -21.85
N LYS A 181 11.20 3.93 -21.63
CA LYS A 181 10.07 3.11 -22.07
C LYS A 181 9.10 3.92 -22.92
N PRO A 182 8.26 3.26 -23.75
CA PRO A 182 7.15 3.93 -24.42
C PRO A 182 6.24 4.66 -23.43
N THR A 183 5.51 5.67 -23.93
CA THR A 183 4.55 6.41 -23.10
C THR A 183 3.47 5.47 -22.55
N ARG A 184 2.84 5.83 -21.42
CA ARG A 184 1.73 5.06 -20.82
C ARG A 184 0.60 4.82 -21.82
N GLU A 185 0.31 5.81 -22.66
CA GLU A 185 -0.65 5.71 -23.76
C GLU A 185 -0.26 4.61 -24.76
N LYS A 186 1.02 4.57 -25.20
CA LYS A 186 1.53 3.54 -26.12
C LYS A 186 1.60 2.16 -25.48
N LEU A 187 1.91 2.07 -24.18
CA LEU A 187 1.83 0.83 -23.41
C LEU A 187 0.36 0.36 -23.25
N GLY A 188 -0.61 1.25 -23.47
CA GLY A 188 -2.03 0.99 -23.31
C GLY A 188 -2.44 0.62 -21.89
N ILE A 189 -1.61 0.87 -20.87
CA ILE A 189 -1.88 0.44 -19.49
C ILE A 189 -3.01 1.28 -18.87
N SER A 190 -3.76 0.65 -17.96
CA SER A 190 -4.82 1.34 -17.20
C SER A 190 -4.24 2.47 -16.34
N GLU A 191 -5.04 3.51 -16.12
CA GLU A 191 -4.73 4.61 -15.19
C GLU A 191 -4.43 4.12 -13.76
N ALA A 192 -5.03 2.99 -13.36
CA ALA A 192 -4.81 2.39 -12.05
C ALA A 192 -3.44 1.70 -11.92
N TYR A 193 -2.77 1.38 -13.03
CA TYR A 193 -1.53 0.61 -13.01
C TYR A 193 -0.34 1.57 -12.86
N PRO A 194 0.59 1.27 -11.94
CA PRO A 194 1.91 1.90 -11.98
C PRO A 194 2.56 1.68 -13.35
N THR A 195 3.33 2.65 -13.81
CA THR A 195 4.00 2.57 -15.12
C THR A 195 4.92 1.35 -15.16
N ASN A 196 5.85 1.25 -14.21
CA ASN A 196 6.71 0.08 -14.06
C ASN A 196 5.98 -1.07 -13.34
N PRO A 197 5.95 -2.30 -13.91
CA PRO A 197 5.30 -3.46 -13.28
C PRO A 197 5.97 -3.93 -12.00
N GLN A 198 7.22 -3.52 -11.75
CA GLN A 198 7.95 -3.83 -10.53
C GLN A 198 7.79 -2.77 -9.44
N ALA A 199 6.96 -1.74 -9.66
CA ALA A 199 6.68 -0.73 -8.65
C ALA A 199 6.06 -1.35 -7.39
N GLU A 200 6.47 -0.86 -6.22
CA GLU A 200 6.13 -1.44 -4.92
C GLU A 200 5.64 -0.38 -3.93
N ILE A 201 4.75 -0.82 -3.05
CA ILE A 201 4.39 -0.12 -1.83
C ILE A 201 5.01 -0.89 -0.67
N LEU A 202 5.86 -0.23 0.11
CA LEU A 202 6.35 -0.73 1.39
C LEU A 202 5.41 -0.24 2.50
N VAL A 203 4.72 -1.15 3.18
CA VAL A 203 3.81 -0.85 4.29
C VAL A 203 4.53 -1.14 5.60
N PHE A 204 4.78 -0.10 6.41
CA PHE A 204 5.53 -0.18 7.68
C PHE A 204 4.65 -0.50 8.89
N ASP A 205 3.39 -0.85 8.64
CA ASP A 205 2.41 -1.26 9.63
C ASP A 205 1.87 -2.67 9.27
N ASP A 206 1.36 -3.37 10.27
CA ASP A 206 0.64 -4.63 10.05
C ASP A 206 -0.58 -4.44 9.14
N ILE A 207 -0.80 -5.37 8.23
CA ILE A 207 -2.03 -5.44 7.43
C ILE A 207 -2.95 -6.42 8.17
N THR A 208 -3.98 -5.87 8.80
CA THR A 208 -4.86 -6.65 9.68
C THR A 208 -5.78 -7.56 8.84
N PRO A 209 -6.39 -8.60 9.44
CA PRO A 209 -7.41 -9.41 8.76
C PRO A 209 -8.48 -8.57 8.07
N LYS A 210 -8.93 -7.48 8.70
CA LYS A 210 -9.96 -6.54 8.18
C LYS A 210 -9.50 -5.72 6.98
N ASP A 211 -8.19 -5.60 6.77
CA ASP A 211 -7.63 -4.93 5.59
C ASP A 211 -7.62 -5.88 4.38
N ILE A 212 -7.75 -7.19 4.57
CA ILE A 212 -7.78 -8.21 3.51
C ILE A 212 -9.25 -8.51 3.21
N PHE A 213 -9.66 -8.38 1.95
CA PHE A 213 -11.05 -8.65 1.56
C PHE A 213 -11.19 -9.95 0.75
N GLY A 214 -10.10 -10.49 0.23
CA GLY A 214 -10.17 -11.71 -0.58
C GLY A 214 -8.81 -12.29 -0.94
N VAL A 215 -8.86 -13.43 -1.60
CA VAL A 215 -7.72 -14.23 -1.99
C VAL A 215 -7.98 -14.82 -3.38
N VAL A 216 -7.02 -14.62 -4.27
CA VAL A 216 -7.04 -15.15 -5.63
C VAL A 216 -6.21 -16.43 -5.68
N PHE A 217 -6.82 -17.48 -6.20
CA PHE A 217 -6.23 -18.80 -6.42
C PHE A 217 -6.03 -19.06 -7.91
N GLN A 218 -5.08 -19.96 -8.18
CA GLN A 218 -4.93 -20.58 -9.50
C GLN A 218 -5.75 -21.87 -9.64
N SER A 219 -6.03 -22.54 -8.51
CA SER A 219 -6.77 -23.82 -8.45
C SER A 219 -8.17 -23.62 -7.88
N GLU A 220 -9.19 -24.10 -8.58
CA GLU A 220 -10.58 -24.09 -8.13
C GLU A 220 -10.77 -24.96 -6.90
N ALA A 221 -10.18 -26.16 -6.87
CA ALA A 221 -10.23 -27.04 -5.71
C ALA A 221 -9.70 -26.37 -4.43
N ARG A 222 -8.59 -25.60 -4.54
CA ARG A 222 -8.04 -24.84 -3.40
C ARG A 222 -8.95 -23.68 -2.98
N ALA A 223 -9.52 -22.96 -3.94
CA ALA A 223 -10.46 -21.89 -3.63
C ALA A 223 -11.68 -22.42 -2.87
N GLU A 224 -12.24 -23.56 -3.29
CA GLU A 224 -13.36 -24.22 -2.61
C GLU A 224 -12.99 -24.75 -1.22
N GLU A 225 -11.79 -25.32 -1.05
CA GLU A 225 -11.27 -25.77 0.24
C GLU A 225 -11.27 -24.61 1.25
N TYR A 226 -10.66 -23.47 0.88
CA TYR A 226 -10.56 -22.33 1.78
C TYR A 226 -11.91 -21.64 2.01
N LYS A 227 -12.79 -21.59 1.00
CA LYS A 227 -14.14 -21.04 1.13
C LYS A 227 -14.99 -21.81 2.15
N LYS A 228 -14.75 -23.10 2.34
CA LYS A 228 -15.45 -23.92 3.36
C LYS A 228 -14.91 -23.69 4.78
N LEU A 229 -13.68 -23.19 4.91
CA LEU A 229 -12.98 -23.03 6.19
C LEU A 229 -13.05 -21.61 6.76
N TYR A 230 -13.20 -20.61 5.89
CA TYR A 230 -13.13 -19.20 6.27
C TYR A 230 -14.29 -18.41 5.69
N ASP A 231 -15.01 -17.70 6.55
CA ASP A 231 -16.03 -16.72 6.17
C ASP A 231 -15.44 -15.30 6.15
N GLY A 232 -16.13 -14.37 5.48
CA GLY A 232 -15.79 -12.95 5.48
C GLY A 232 -14.70 -12.53 4.49
N TYR A 233 -14.23 -13.46 3.65
CA TYR A 233 -13.29 -13.20 2.56
C TYR A 233 -13.86 -13.70 1.23
N GLU A 234 -13.53 -12.99 0.15
CA GLU A 234 -13.82 -13.43 -1.21
C GLU A 234 -12.73 -14.40 -1.71
N PHE A 235 -13.10 -15.64 -2.01
CA PHE A 235 -12.22 -16.65 -2.58
C PHE A 235 -12.52 -16.81 -4.06
N VAL A 236 -11.60 -16.37 -4.93
CA VAL A 236 -11.82 -16.34 -6.39
C VAL A 236 -10.72 -17.04 -7.16
N VAL A 237 -11.07 -17.63 -8.29
CA VAL A 237 -10.09 -18.20 -9.24
C VAL A 237 -9.89 -17.20 -10.36
N ASN A 238 -8.65 -16.75 -10.56
CA ASN A 238 -8.34 -15.84 -11.66
C ASN A 238 -6.88 -15.93 -12.09
N SER A 239 -6.62 -16.56 -13.23
CA SER A 239 -5.28 -16.75 -13.79
C SER A 239 -4.60 -15.44 -14.19
N TYR A 240 -5.35 -14.35 -14.36
CA TYR A 240 -4.80 -13.04 -14.70
C TYR A 240 -3.76 -12.58 -13.67
N TYR A 241 -4.06 -12.72 -12.37
CA TYR A 241 -3.14 -12.35 -11.27
C TYR A 241 -1.89 -13.23 -11.21
N PHE A 242 -1.88 -14.34 -11.94
CA PHE A 242 -0.76 -15.24 -12.06
C PHE A 242 -0.01 -15.05 -13.39
N SER A 243 -0.42 -14.10 -14.22
CA SER A 243 0.19 -13.83 -15.52
C SER A 243 0.90 -12.46 -15.57
N TYR A 244 1.63 -12.23 -16.64
CA TYR A 244 2.21 -10.94 -16.96
C TYR A 244 1.14 -9.93 -17.40
N ARG A 245 1.45 -8.63 -17.31
CA ARG A 245 0.60 -7.57 -17.87
C ARG A 245 0.72 -7.54 -19.39
N LYS A 246 -0.30 -7.05 -20.09
CA LYS A 246 -0.28 -6.94 -21.55
C LYS A 246 0.91 -6.18 -22.15
N ASP A 247 1.55 -5.30 -21.37
CA ASP A 247 2.69 -4.49 -21.80
C ASP A 247 4.06 -5.16 -21.55
N TYR A 248 4.08 -6.45 -21.18
CA TYR A 248 5.29 -7.15 -20.74
C TYR A 248 6.46 -7.12 -21.73
N GLU A 249 6.18 -7.10 -23.04
CA GLU A 249 7.21 -7.04 -24.09
C GLU A 249 8.08 -5.78 -24.01
N ASN A 250 7.55 -4.73 -23.37
CA ASN A 250 8.26 -3.48 -23.16
C ASN A 250 9.12 -3.48 -21.90
N TRP A 251 9.05 -4.49 -21.03
CA TRP A 251 9.64 -4.46 -19.69
C TRP A 251 10.83 -5.38 -19.49
#